data_AF-A8MC11-F1
#
_entry.id   AF-A8MC11-F1
#
_cell.length_a   1.000
_cell.length_b   1.000
_cell.length_c   1.000
_cell.angle_alpha   90.00
_cell.angle_beta   90.00
_cell.angle_gamma   90.00
#
_symmetry.space_group_name_H-M   'P 1'
#
loop_
_entity.id
_entity.type
_entity.pdbx_description
1 polymer ?
#
loop_
_entity_poly.entity_id
_entity_poly.type
_entity_poly.pdbx_seq_one_letter_code
_entity_poly.pdbx_strand_id
1 'polypeptide(L)'
;MSSNPWDVVSEYVNSLSGLKPLLVIMHGLWVTGEAFLMESKPPVDLIIIADNAPVGVREDEVKGLRIKARFLTPESALSMVEQCDEELINAIYTGTFIVKDEEFYKRIENALNEQIREGRLTWDSKRGLWVKASLI
;
A
#
# COMPACT_ATOMS: atom_id res chain seq x y z
N MET A 1 -14.21 -8.17 -22.10
CA MET A 1 -14.23 -8.92 -20.82
C MET A 1 -13.55 -8.04 -19.79
N SER A 2 -14.21 -7.69 -18.68
CA SER A 2 -13.56 -6.92 -17.61
C SER A 2 -12.52 -7.81 -16.94
N SER A 3 -11.24 -7.45 -17.06
CA SER A 3 -10.18 -8.18 -16.37
C SER A 3 -10.35 -8.06 -14.86
N ASN A 4 -10.28 -9.19 -14.17
CA ASN A 4 -10.28 -9.26 -12.72
C ASN A 4 -9.07 -8.46 -12.18
N PRO A 5 -9.26 -7.45 -11.32
CA PRO A 5 -8.17 -6.56 -10.90
C PRO A 5 -7.07 -7.30 -10.14
N TRP A 6 -7.39 -8.38 -9.43
CA TRP A 6 -6.37 -9.22 -8.77
C TRP A 6 -5.46 -9.93 -9.78
N ASP A 7 -6.01 -10.41 -10.90
CA ASP A 7 -5.22 -11.04 -11.96
C ASP A 7 -4.33 -10.01 -12.66
N VAL A 8 -4.86 -8.80 -12.87
CA VAL A 8 -4.11 -7.67 -13.44
C VAL A 8 -2.97 -7.23 -12.54
N VAL A 9 -3.22 -7.09 -11.23
CA VAL A 9 -2.19 -6.77 -10.25
C VAL A 9 -1.13 -7.86 -10.18
N SER A 10 -1.52 -9.13 -10.19
CA SER A 10 -0.58 -10.25 -10.18
C SER A 10 0.31 -10.24 -11.42
N GLU A 11 -0.26 -10.00 -12.60
CA GLU A 11 0.50 -9.85 -13.84
C GLU A 11 1.45 -8.65 -13.81
N TYR A 12 0.98 -7.51 -13.31
CA TYR A 12 1.81 -6.33 -13.14
C TYR A 12 3.01 -6.61 -12.24
N VAL A 13 2.79 -7.19 -11.06
CA VAL A 13 3.85 -7.54 -10.11
C VAL A 13 4.85 -8.51 -10.74
N ASN A 14 4.37 -9.51 -11.48
CA ASN A 14 5.24 -10.45 -12.19
C ASN A 14 6.03 -9.79 -13.33
N SER A 15 5.51 -8.72 -13.93
CA SER A 15 6.19 -7.96 -14.98
C SER A 15 7.34 -7.08 -14.47
N LEU A 16 7.41 -6.83 -13.16
CA LEU A 16 8.48 -6.07 -12.50
C LEU A 16 9.77 -6.89 -12.36
N SER A 17 10.17 -7.55 -13.44
CA SER A 17 11.33 -8.43 -13.51
C SER A 17 12.57 -7.75 -12.95
N GLY A 18 13.28 -8.44 -12.05
CA GLY A 18 14.50 -7.93 -11.41
C GLY A 18 14.26 -7.24 -10.06
N LEU A 19 13.01 -6.91 -9.71
CA LEU A 19 12.64 -6.53 -8.35
C LEU A 19 12.21 -7.78 -7.57
N LYS A 20 12.64 -7.87 -6.30
CA LYS A 20 12.15 -8.86 -5.34
C LYS A 20 11.30 -8.13 -4.30
N PRO A 21 9.97 -8.02 -4.49
CA PRO A 21 9.12 -7.34 -3.54
C PRO A 21 9.11 -8.08 -2.19
N LEU A 22 9.29 -7.34 -1.11
CA LEU A 22 9.06 -7.80 0.25
C LEU A 22 7.59 -7.62 0.62
N LEU A 23 7.00 -6.49 0.24
CA LEU A 23 5.56 -6.25 0.39
C LEU A 23 4.97 -5.72 -0.92
N VAL A 24 3.79 -6.21 -1.25
CA VAL A 24 2.92 -5.59 -2.25
C VAL A 24 1.53 -5.49 -1.65
N ILE A 25 1.03 -4.27 -1.53
CA ILE A 25 -0.25 -3.98 -0.89
C ILE A 25 -1.12 -3.27 -1.90
N MET A 26 -2.26 -3.88 -2.23
CA MET A 26 -3.34 -3.20 -2.94
C MET A 26 -4.20 -2.47 -1.90
N HIS A 27 -4.55 -1.21 -2.14
CA HIS A 27 -5.37 -0.43 -1.21
C HIS A 27 -6.40 0.45 -1.93
N GLY A 28 -7.24 1.14 -1.17
CA GLY A 28 -8.24 2.07 -1.70
C GLY A 28 -9.47 1.39 -2.30
N LEU A 29 -10.05 2.03 -3.32
CA LEU A 29 -11.41 1.77 -3.82
C LEU A 29 -11.64 0.36 -4.38
N TRP A 30 -10.57 -0.30 -4.83
CA TRP A 30 -10.64 -1.68 -5.33
C TRP A 30 -10.74 -2.71 -4.20
N VAL A 31 -10.16 -2.41 -3.03
CA VAL A 31 -10.25 -3.25 -1.83
C VAL A 31 -11.60 -3.09 -1.15
N THR A 32 -12.13 -1.86 -1.08
CA THR A 32 -13.47 -1.58 -0.52
C THR A 32 -14.61 -2.06 -1.42
N GLY A 33 -14.32 -2.35 -2.70
CA GLY A 33 -15.30 -2.75 -3.70
C GLY A 33 -16.05 -1.57 -4.35
N GLU A 34 -15.82 -0.34 -3.89
CA GLU A 34 -16.44 0.87 -4.44
C GLU A 34 -16.10 1.06 -5.92
N ALA A 35 -14.89 0.67 -6.35
CA ALA A 35 -14.48 0.71 -7.75
C ALA A 35 -15.42 -0.09 -8.68
N PHE A 36 -16.07 -1.16 -8.19
CA PHE A 36 -17.03 -1.93 -9.00
C PHE A 36 -18.30 -1.15 -9.30
N LEU A 37 -18.67 -0.21 -8.43
CA LEU A 37 -19.88 0.60 -8.54
C LEU A 37 -19.71 1.85 -9.41
N MET A 38 -18.46 2.21 -9.75
CA MET A 38 -18.15 3.41 -10.53
C MET A 38 -18.28 3.19 -12.05
N GLU A 39 -18.83 4.18 -12.76
CA GLU A 39 -18.90 4.19 -14.23
C GLU A 39 -17.51 4.28 -14.86
N SER A 40 -16.67 5.20 -14.37
CA SER A 40 -15.26 5.30 -14.74
C SER A 40 -14.40 4.59 -13.70
N LYS A 41 -13.65 3.56 -14.13
CA LYS A 41 -12.82 2.79 -13.22
C LYS A 41 -11.62 3.61 -12.73
N PRO A 42 -11.44 3.78 -11.40
CA PRO A 42 -10.26 4.45 -10.86
C PRO A 42 -9.00 3.59 -11.08
N PRO A 43 -7.80 4.17 -10.98
CA PRO A 43 -6.59 3.36 -10.95
C PRO A 43 -6.60 2.37 -9.78
N VAL A 44 -5.91 1.25 -9.95
CA VAL A 44 -5.59 0.33 -8.86
C VAL A 44 -4.39 0.88 -8.10
N ASP A 45 -4.60 1.30 -6.87
CA ASP A 45 -3.54 1.85 -6.01
C ASP A 45 -2.74 0.70 -5.36
N LEU A 46 -1.43 0.70 -5.59
CA LEU A 46 -0.49 -0.26 -5.05
C LEU A 46 0.63 0.44 -4.27
N ILE A 47 1.05 -0.15 -3.17
CA ILE A 47 2.34 0.12 -2.54
C ILE A 47 3.23 -1.10 -2.74
N ILE A 48 4.42 -0.89 -3.30
CA ILE A 48 5.41 -1.93 -3.56
C ILE A 48 6.68 -1.59 -2.81
N ILE A 49 7.06 -2.44 -1.86
CA ILE A 49 8.30 -2.33 -1.10
C ILE A 49 9.24 -3.43 -1.56
N ALA A 50 10.38 -3.06 -2.13
CA ALA A 50 11.35 -4.00 -2.67
C ALA A 50 12.80 -3.50 -2.48
N ASP A 51 13.74 -4.44 -2.40
CA ASP A 51 15.16 -4.10 -2.39
C ASP A 51 15.53 -3.38 -3.69
N ASN A 52 16.24 -2.25 -3.60
CA ASN A 52 16.64 -1.41 -4.73
C ASN A 52 15.47 -0.93 -5.61
N ALA A 53 14.27 -0.78 -5.03
CA ALA A 53 13.13 -0.21 -5.74
C ALA A 53 13.43 1.21 -6.25
N PRO A 54 12.99 1.58 -7.47
CA PRO A 54 13.05 2.96 -7.94
C PRO A 54 12.03 3.80 -7.18
N VAL A 55 12.46 4.48 -6.11
CA VAL A 55 11.57 5.23 -5.21
C VAL A 55 10.77 6.28 -5.98
N GLY A 56 9.45 6.25 -5.84
CA GLY A 56 8.55 7.19 -6.51
C GLY A 56 7.18 6.60 -6.80
N VAL A 57 6.38 7.35 -7.56
CA VAL A 57 5.09 6.87 -8.07
C VAL A 57 5.21 6.61 -9.56
N ARG A 58 4.72 5.46 -10.00
CA ARG A 58 4.62 5.10 -11.41
C ARG A 58 3.17 4.78 -11.74
N GLU A 59 2.73 5.23 -12.91
CA GLU A 59 1.43 4.87 -13.46
C GLU A 59 1.63 4.05 -14.73
N ASP A 60 0.93 2.93 -14.84
CA ASP A 60 0.97 2.03 -15.98
C ASP A 60 -0.46 1.63 -16.37
N GLU A 61 -0.66 1.16 -17.59
CA GLU A 61 -1.91 0.54 -18.02
C GLU A 61 -1.68 -0.93 -18.34
N VAL A 62 -2.44 -1.82 -17.69
CA VAL A 62 -2.35 -3.27 -17.88
C VAL A 62 -3.75 -3.80 -18.13
N LYS A 63 -3.96 -4.40 -19.31
CA LYS A 63 -5.25 -4.97 -19.74
C LYS A 63 -6.44 -3.99 -19.60
N GLY A 64 -6.20 -2.71 -19.85
CA GLY A 64 -7.22 -1.65 -19.78
C GLY A 64 -7.56 -1.16 -18.37
N LEU A 65 -6.82 -1.61 -17.34
CA LEU A 65 -6.86 -1.01 -16.01
C LEU A 65 -5.60 -0.17 -15.78
N ARG A 66 -5.80 1.03 -15.26
CA ARG A 66 -4.72 1.89 -14.78
C ARG A 66 -4.22 1.35 -13.45
N ILE A 67 -2.91 1.28 -13.27
CA ILE A 67 -2.25 0.92 -12.03
C ILE A 67 -1.44 2.12 -11.59
N LYS A 68 -1.60 2.53 -10.34
CA LYS A 68 -0.80 3.58 -9.71
C LYS A 68 0.00 2.92 -8.59
N ALA A 69 1.30 2.73 -8.82
CA ALA A 69 2.19 2.04 -7.91
C ALA A 69 3.17 3.00 -7.25
N ARG A 70 3.15 3.07 -5.91
CA ARG A 70 4.15 3.74 -5.09
C ARG A 70 5.26 2.75 -4.73
N PHE A 71 6.46 2.99 -5.24
CA PHE A 71 7.64 2.19 -5.00
C PHE A 71 8.46 2.75 -3.84
N LEU A 72 8.85 1.87 -2.93
CA LEU A 72 9.60 2.18 -1.72
C LEU A 72 10.74 1.15 -1.53
N THR A 73 11.87 1.59 -0.99
CA THR A 73 12.83 0.67 -0.36
C THR A 73 12.38 0.31 1.05
N PRO A 74 12.90 -0.79 1.65
CA PRO A 74 12.61 -1.15 3.04
C PRO A 74 12.88 -0.02 4.02
N GLU A 75 13.99 0.70 3.84
CA GLU A 75 14.41 1.82 4.70
C GLU A 75 13.44 3.00 4.56
N SER A 76 13.04 3.33 3.33
CA SER A 76 12.08 4.42 3.09
C SER A 76 10.70 4.10 3.69
N ALA A 77 10.25 2.84 3.59
CA ALA A 77 8.99 2.41 4.17
C ALA A 77 9.01 2.51 5.70
N LEU A 78 10.09 2.04 6.35
CA LEU A 78 10.26 2.17 7.80
C LEU A 78 10.30 3.64 8.23
N SER A 79 11.07 4.48 7.54
CA SER A 79 11.13 5.92 7.85
C SER A 79 9.77 6.60 7.70
N MET A 80 8.97 6.21 6.71
CA MET A 80 7.61 6.73 6.55
C MET A 80 6.68 6.28 7.67
N VAL A 81 6.78 5.04 8.14
CA VAL A 81 6.06 4.58 9.33
C VAL A 81 6.44 5.42 10.55
N GLU A 82 7.74 5.65 10.77
CA GLU A 82 8.25 6.52 11.84
C GLU A 82 7.77 7.98 11.72
N GLN A 83 7.50 8.46 10.50
CA GLN A 83 6.95 9.79 10.24
C GLN A 83 5.42 9.86 10.35
N CYS A 84 4.79 8.72 10.60
CA CYS A 84 3.34 8.54 10.64
C CYS A 84 2.67 8.85 9.29
N ASP A 85 3.26 8.38 8.18
CA ASP A 85 2.66 8.50 6.84
C ASP A 85 1.33 7.72 6.78
N GLU A 86 0.22 8.46 6.75
CA GLU A 86 -1.13 7.90 6.84
C GLU A 86 -1.48 7.02 5.64
N GLU A 87 -0.97 7.30 4.45
CA GLU A 87 -1.25 6.49 3.26
C GLU A 87 -0.66 5.10 3.42
N LEU A 88 0.62 5.00 3.76
CA LEU A 88 1.29 3.72 4.00
C LEU A 88 0.67 2.96 5.17
N ILE A 89 0.43 3.64 6.29
CA ILE A 89 -0.14 3.02 7.50
C ILE A 89 -1.53 2.46 7.23
N ASN A 90 -2.41 3.24 6.59
CA ASN A 90 -3.74 2.76 6.29
C ASN A 90 -3.72 1.67 5.22
N ALA A 91 -2.84 1.74 4.22
CA ALA A 91 -2.64 0.63 3.29
C ALA A 91 -2.23 -0.66 4.01
N ILE A 92 -1.33 -0.61 5.00
CA ILE A 92 -0.94 -1.77 5.81
C ILE A 92 -2.13 -2.35 6.59
N TYR A 93 -2.99 -1.49 7.15
CA TYR A 93 -4.13 -1.93 7.97
C TYR A 93 -5.34 -2.42 7.17
N THR A 94 -5.68 -1.73 6.09
CA THR A 94 -6.94 -1.94 5.37
C THR A 94 -6.73 -2.53 3.98
N GLY A 95 -5.49 -2.59 3.51
CA GLY A 95 -5.15 -3.12 2.19
C GLY A 95 -5.21 -4.64 2.11
N THR A 96 -5.13 -5.13 0.89
CA THR A 96 -4.96 -6.54 0.57
C THR A 96 -3.51 -6.81 0.20
N PHE A 97 -2.86 -7.70 0.94
CA PHE A 97 -1.50 -8.13 0.64
C PHE A 97 -1.49 -9.10 -0.54
N ILE A 98 -0.78 -8.72 -1.60
CA ILE A 98 -0.51 -9.55 -2.78
C ILE A 98 0.79 -10.33 -2.57
N VAL A 99 1.79 -9.66 -1.98
CA VAL A 99 3.04 -10.27 -1.53
C VAL A 99 3.29 -9.83 -0.09
N LYS A 100 3.65 -10.78 0.77
CA LYS A 100 3.91 -10.53 2.19
C LYS A 100 5.09 -11.36 2.68
N ASP A 101 6.27 -10.76 2.71
CA ASP A 101 7.41 -11.29 3.46
C ASP A 101 7.15 -11.07 4.96
N GLU A 102 6.99 -12.17 5.70
CA GLU A 102 6.57 -12.12 7.11
C GLU A 102 7.64 -11.51 8.03
N GLU A 103 8.93 -11.68 7.71
CA GLU A 103 10.01 -11.12 8.51
C GLU A 103 10.04 -9.59 8.39
N PHE A 104 9.97 -9.08 7.16
CA PHE A 104 9.92 -7.64 6.93
C PHE A 104 8.59 -7.02 7.38
N TYR A 105 7.46 -7.71 7.18
CA TYR A 105 6.17 -7.26 7.71
C TYR A 105 6.21 -7.07 9.23
N LYS A 106 6.82 -8.01 9.97
CA LYS A 106 6.96 -7.91 11.42
C LYS A 106 7.80 -6.68 11.84
N ARG A 107 8.80 -6.29 11.05
CA ARG A 107 9.57 -5.05 11.29
C ARG A 107 8.70 -3.80 11.14
N ILE A 108 7.88 -3.75 10.10
CA ILE A 108 6.91 -2.67 9.88
C ILE A 108 5.89 -2.61 11.02
N GLU A 109 5.32 -3.76 11.41
CA GLU A 109 4.35 -3.86 12.51
C GLU A 109 4.95 -3.39 13.84
N ASN A 110 6.20 -3.77 14.14
CA ASN A 110 6.90 -3.30 15.34
C ASN A 110 7.08 -1.77 15.34
N ALA A 111 7.55 -1.20 14.23
CA ALA A 111 7.73 0.25 14.10
C ALA A 111 6.39 1.00 14.26
N LEU A 112 5.32 0.44 13.70
CA LEU A 112 3.99 1.00 13.79
C LEU A 112 3.44 0.95 15.23
N ASN A 113 3.59 -0.19 15.91
CA ASN A 113 3.18 -0.35 17.30
C ASN A 113 3.92 0.61 18.24
N GLU A 114 5.19 0.93 17.93
CA GLU A 114 5.94 1.96 18.63
C GLU A 114 5.31 3.35 18.44
N GLN A 115 4.93 3.73 17.21
CA GLN A 115 4.25 5.01 16.95
C GLN A 115 2.88 5.11 17.65
N ILE A 116 2.13 4.01 17.74
CA ILE A 116 0.88 3.96 18.51
C ILE A 116 1.16 4.13 20.01
N ARG A 117 2.15 3.39 20.54
CA ARG A 117 2.53 3.44 21.96
C ARG A 117 3.01 4.84 22.38
N GLU A 118 3.72 5.54 21.50
CA GLU A 118 4.15 6.92 21.71
C GLU A 118 3.02 7.95 21.56
N GLY A 119 1.81 7.51 21.20
CA GLY A 119 0.66 8.39 21.00
C GLY A 119 0.78 9.25 19.73
N ARG A 120 1.68 8.91 18.81
CA ARG A 120 1.89 9.63 17.55
C ARG A 120 0.89 9.25 16.46
N LEU A 121 0.21 8.11 16.63
CA LEU A 121 -0.91 7.65 15.80
C LEU A 121 -2.16 7.45 16.66
N THR A 122 -3.31 7.89 16.14
CA THR A 122 -4.62 7.71 16.79
C THR A 122 -5.61 7.13 15.81
N TRP A 123 -6.49 6.25 16.28
CA TRP A 123 -7.57 5.71 15.46
C TRP A 123 -8.75 6.69 15.36
N ASP A 124 -9.04 7.19 14.17
CA ASP A 124 -10.26 7.94 13.90
C ASP A 124 -11.41 6.97 13.60
N SER A 125 -12.18 6.64 14.63
CA SER A 125 -13.34 5.75 14.53
C SER A 125 -14.43 6.21 13.55
N LYS A 126 -14.53 7.51 13.22
CA LYS A 126 -15.52 8.01 12.27
C LYS A 126 -15.09 7.72 10.83
N ARG A 127 -13.79 7.80 10.56
CA ARG A 127 -13.21 7.55 9.24
C ARG A 127 -12.81 6.09 9.05
N GLY A 128 -12.63 5.34 10.14
CA GLY A 128 -12.11 3.97 10.09
C GLY A 128 -10.65 3.93 9.64
N LEU A 129 -9.85 4.92 10.03
CA LEU A 129 -8.47 5.10 9.59
C LEU A 129 -7.57 5.53 10.77
N TRP A 130 -6.29 5.17 10.69
CA TRP A 130 -5.24 5.75 11.52
C TRP A 130 -4.89 7.14 11.01
N VAL A 131 -4.82 8.09 11.93
CA VAL A 131 -4.41 9.47 11.66
C VAL A 131 -3.21 9.84 12.53
N LYS A 132 -2.36 10.70 12.02
CA LYS A 132 -1.28 11.29 12.80
C LYS A 132 -1.88 12.12 13.92
N ALA A 133 -1.41 11.88 15.14
CA ALA A 133 -1.84 12.67 16.28
C ALA A 133 -1.43 14.13 16.04
N SER A 134 -2.42 15.03 16.09
CA SER A 134 -2.15 16.46 16.05
C SER A 134 -1.52 16.86 17.38
N LEU A 135 -0.38 17.55 17.36
CA LEU A 135 0.18 18.18 18.55
C LEU A 135 -0.89 19.11 19.14
N ILE A 136 -1.38 18.79 20.33
CA ILE A 136 -2.22 19.69 21.14
C ILE A 136 -1.31 20.68 21.85
#